data_AF-A0A1J8QPK4-F1
#
_entry.id   AF-A0A1J8QPK4-F1
#
_cell.length_a   1.000
_cell.length_b   1.000
_cell.length_c   1.000
_cell.angle_alpha   90.00
_cell.angle_beta   90.00
_cell.angle_gamma   90.00
#
_symmetry.space_group_name_H-M   'P 1'
#
loop_
_entity.id
_entity.type
_entity.pdbx_description
1 polymer ?
#
loop_
_entity_poly.entity_id
_entity_poly.type
_entity_poly.pdbx_seq_one_letter_code
_entity_poly.pdbx_strand_id
1 'polypeptide(L)'
;MGTPSTQLRRGTPIYSPENVAVEPIIVKFNGTFDFPSIYHGPPAPEIDAAWDRISTDVRPMRMTLEEMRKAGEADSPSKVRYPDKIGGGFMVSLESAHELHCLNLLRKNRPSLHRNHQAEYHVQCGHDDGNMGLGGKPRTPLP
;
A
#
# COMPACT_ATOMS: atom_id res chain seq x y z
N MET A 1 -25.34 -22.73 0.35
CA MET A 1 -25.58 -21.63 1.32
C MET A 1 -25.02 -22.10 2.66
N GLY A 2 -23.77 -21.72 2.97
CA GLY A 2 -23.14 -22.12 4.23
C GLY A 2 -23.64 -21.23 5.36
N THR A 3 -24.09 -21.85 6.45
CA THR A 3 -24.46 -21.16 7.68
C THR A 3 -23.27 -20.33 8.20
N PRO A 4 -23.45 -19.03 8.51
CA PRO A 4 -22.39 -18.23 9.09
C PRO A 4 -22.05 -18.78 10.48
N SER A 5 -20.79 -19.14 10.68
CA SER A 5 -20.30 -19.73 11.92
C SER A 5 -20.35 -18.69 13.05
N THR A 6 -20.92 -19.06 14.20
CA THR A 6 -21.11 -18.25 15.41
C THR A 6 -19.81 -17.68 16.01
N GLN A 7 -18.65 -18.08 15.47
CA GLN A 7 -17.32 -17.63 15.91
C GLN A 7 -16.95 -16.20 15.48
N LEU A 8 -17.67 -15.60 14.54
CA LEU A 8 -17.44 -14.22 14.08
C LEU A 8 -17.97 -13.14 15.05
N ARG A 9 -18.57 -13.54 16.18
CA ARG A 9 -19.20 -12.63 17.15
C ARG A 9 -18.29 -12.20 18.31
N ARG A 10 -16.98 -12.40 18.21
CA ARG A 10 -16.00 -11.74 19.09
C ARG A 10 -15.25 -10.71 18.26
N GLY A 11 -15.61 -9.45 18.49
CA GLY A 11 -15.10 -8.30 17.76
C GLY A 11 -13.59 -8.33 17.63
N THR A 12 -13.10 -7.80 16.51
CA THR A 12 -11.70 -7.51 16.27
C THR A 12 -11.11 -6.90 17.54
N PRO A 13 -10.07 -7.50 18.17
CA PRO A 13 -9.55 -7.01 19.45
C PRO A 13 -8.91 -5.63 19.31
N ILE A 14 -8.67 -5.17 18.08
CA ILE A 14 -8.07 -3.90 17.73
C ILE A 14 -9.15 -3.02 17.10
N TYR A 15 -9.33 -1.82 17.67
CA TYR A 15 -10.19 -0.80 17.09
C TYR A 15 -9.54 -0.23 15.83
N SER A 16 -10.28 -0.27 14.72
CA SER A 16 -9.95 0.38 13.46
C SER A 16 -11.26 0.94 12.89
N PRO A 17 -11.31 2.22 12.47
CA PRO A 17 -12.51 2.81 11.88
C PRO A 17 -12.94 2.10 10.58
N GLU A 18 -12.01 1.45 9.88
CA GLU A 18 -12.23 0.70 8.65
C GLU A 18 -13.04 -0.59 8.87
N ASN A 19 -13.09 -1.10 10.11
CA ASN A 19 -13.91 -2.29 10.45
C ASN A 19 -15.40 -2.10 10.11
N VAL A 20 -15.89 -0.85 10.04
CA VAL A 20 -17.29 -0.55 9.64
C VAL A 20 -17.52 -0.83 8.16
N ALA A 21 -16.48 -0.78 7.32
CA ALA A 21 -16.56 -0.99 5.88
C ALA A 21 -16.30 -2.46 5.45
N VAL A 22 -15.94 -3.34 6.39
CA VAL A 22 -15.54 -4.72 6.07
C VAL A 22 -16.52 -5.71 6.68
N GLU A 23 -17.15 -6.52 5.83
CA GLU A 23 -17.91 -7.68 6.28
C GLU A 23 -17.00 -8.92 6.31
N PRO A 24 -16.76 -9.52 7.48
CA PRO A 24 -15.89 -10.69 7.56
C PRO A 24 -16.61 -11.92 7.01
N ILE A 25 -16.01 -12.57 6.02
CA ILE A 25 -16.48 -13.85 5.48
C ILE A 25 -15.48 -14.95 5.77
N ILE A 26 -15.98 -16.14 6.07
CA ILE A 26 -15.13 -17.32 6.23
C ILE A 26 -14.94 -17.95 4.86
N VAL A 27 -13.72 -17.93 4.36
CA VAL A 27 -13.32 -18.55 3.11
C VAL A 27 -12.20 -19.57 3.38
N LYS A 28 -12.23 -20.68 2.65
CA LYS A 28 -11.14 -21.67 2.66
C LYS A 28 -10.24 -21.38 1.46
N PHE A 29 -9.04 -20.88 1.71
CA PHE A 29 -8.04 -20.65 0.67
C PHE A 29 -7.37 -21.97 0.28
N ASN A 30 -7.01 -22.10 -1.00
CA ASN A 30 -6.12 -23.15 -1.46
C ASN A 30 -4.67 -22.69 -1.26
N GLY A 31 -4.02 -23.19 -0.21
CA GLY A 31 -2.65 -22.84 0.15
C GLY A 31 -1.57 -23.76 -0.44
N THR A 32 -1.91 -24.60 -1.44
CA THR A 32 -0.89 -25.35 -2.17
C THR A 32 0.13 -24.38 -2.78
N PHE A 33 1.43 -24.66 -2.60
CA PHE A 33 2.52 -23.76 -2.95
C PHE A 33 2.44 -23.20 -4.38
N ASP A 34 2.16 -24.07 -5.37
CA ASP A 34 2.08 -23.70 -6.78
C ASP A 34 0.64 -23.45 -7.26
N PHE A 35 -0.32 -23.19 -6.36
CA PHE A 35 -1.68 -22.89 -6.78
C PHE A 35 -1.71 -21.59 -7.60
N PRO A 36 -2.37 -21.55 -8.78
CA PRO A 36 -2.42 -20.37 -9.62
C PRO A 36 -2.99 -19.15 -8.89
N SER A 37 -2.31 -18.01 -9.01
CA SER A 37 -2.73 -16.74 -8.45
C SER A 37 -2.33 -15.61 -9.39
N ILE A 38 -3.19 -14.60 -9.52
CA ILE A 38 -2.89 -13.39 -10.30
C ILE A 38 -1.74 -12.56 -9.72
N TYR A 39 -1.33 -12.87 -8.48
CA TYR A 39 -0.24 -12.20 -7.77
C TYR A 39 1.07 -13.02 -7.80
N HIS A 40 1.06 -14.23 -8.39
CA HIS A 40 2.19 -15.16 -8.37
C HIS A 40 2.54 -15.64 -9.79
N GLY A 41 3.84 -15.66 -10.09
CA GLY A 41 4.36 -16.12 -11.38
C GLY A 41 5.68 -15.45 -11.75
N PRO A 42 6.22 -15.76 -12.95
CA PRO A 42 7.33 -15.02 -13.54
C PRO A 42 6.98 -13.52 -13.69
N PRO A 43 7.96 -12.62 -13.77
CA PRO A 43 7.68 -11.21 -14.04
C PRO A 43 6.86 -11.04 -15.32
N ALA A 44 5.72 -10.37 -15.18
CA ALA A 44 4.80 -10.10 -16.26
C ALA A 44 4.05 -8.79 -15.96
N PRO A 45 3.75 -7.95 -16.98
CA PRO A 45 3.01 -6.71 -16.79
C PRO A 45 1.66 -6.90 -16.09
N GLU A 46 0.99 -8.02 -16.34
CA GLU A 46 -0.32 -8.33 -15.74
C GLU A 46 -0.22 -8.58 -14.24
N ILE A 47 0.87 -9.22 -13.80
CA ILE A 47 1.15 -9.45 -12.38
C ILE A 47 1.53 -8.13 -11.71
N ASP A 48 2.33 -7.29 -12.36
CA ASP A 48 2.68 -5.97 -11.83
C ASP A 48 1.44 -5.08 -11.67
N ALA A 49 0.56 -5.06 -12.68
CA ALA A 49 -0.72 -4.36 -12.59
C ALA A 49 -1.61 -4.91 -11.48
N ALA A 50 -1.64 -6.23 -11.25
CA ALA A 50 -2.38 -6.81 -10.15
C ALA A 50 -1.86 -6.32 -8.79
N TRP A 51 -0.54 -6.29 -8.61
CA TRP A 51 0.11 -5.80 -7.39
C TRP A 51 -0.08 -4.30 -7.18
N ASP A 52 0.03 -3.49 -8.23
CA ASP A 52 -0.05 -2.03 -8.10
C ASP A 52 -1.45 -1.58 -7.65
N ARG A 53 -2.51 -2.31 -8.06
CA ARG A 53 -3.89 -2.10 -7.56
C ARG A 53 -4.05 -2.22 -6.05
N ILE A 54 -3.21 -3.01 -5.38
CA ILE A 54 -3.33 -3.26 -3.93
C ILE A 54 -2.22 -2.62 -3.11
N SER A 55 -1.19 -2.04 -3.74
CA SER A 55 0.04 -1.63 -3.05
C SER A 55 0.55 -0.21 -3.35
N THR A 56 -0.02 0.52 -4.32
CA THR A 56 0.58 1.80 -4.78
C THR A 56 -0.29 3.05 -4.60
N ASP A 57 -1.63 2.96 -4.59
CA ASP A 57 -2.52 4.14 -4.44
C ASP A 57 -3.32 4.12 -3.13
N VAL A 58 -2.68 3.72 -2.02
CA VAL A 58 -3.33 3.83 -0.71
C VAL A 58 -3.07 5.20 -0.13
N ARG A 59 -4.12 6.02 -0.08
CA ARG A 59 -4.05 7.39 0.42
C ARG A 59 -4.21 7.41 1.94
N PRO A 60 -3.51 8.32 2.64
CA PRO A 60 -3.79 8.57 4.04
C PRO A 60 -5.25 8.99 4.25
N MET A 61 -5.83 8.50 5.32
CA MET A 61 -7.18 8.74 5.75
C MET A 61 -7.21 9.73 6.91
N ARG A 62 -8.38 10.31 7.15
CA ARG A 62 -8.62 11.23 8.27
C ARG A 62 -9.21 10.48 9.45
N MET A 63 -8.59 10.61 10.61
CA MET A 63 -9.09 10.08 11.88
C MET A 63 -9.35 11.21 12.87
N THR A 64 -10.48 11.16 13.56
CA THR A 64 -10.80 12.11 14.64
C THR A 64 -10.02 11.78 15.91
N LEU A 65 -9.95 12.73 16.84
CA LEU A 65 -9.33 12.51 18.16
C LEU A 65 -10.05 11.41 18.96
N GLU A 66 -11.37 11.29 18.81
CA GLU A 66 -12.14 10.26 19.50
C GLU A 66 -11.79 8.86 18.99
N GLU A 67 -11.74 8.69 17.66
CA GLU A 67 -11.34 7.43 17.03
C GLU A 67 -9.90 7.08 17.40
N MET A 68 -8.98 8.05 17.35
CA MET A 68 -7.59 7.84 17.76
C MET A 68 -7.48 7.36 19.21
N ARG A 69 -8.25 7.96 20.13
CA ARG A 69 -8.30 7.51 21.53
C ARG A 69 -8.88 6.10 21.67
N LYS A 70 -9.88 5.74 20.87
CA LYS A 70 -10.42 4.36 20.83
C LYS A 70 -9.38 3.36 20.32
N ALA A 71 -8.48 3.79 19.44
CA ALA A 71 -7.33 3.00 19.00
C ALA A 71 -6.21 2.90 20.05
N GLY A 72 -6.36 3.55 21.22
CA GLY A 72 -5.36 3.55 22.29
C GLY A 72 -4.30 4.64 22.15
N GLU A 73 -4.46 5.57 21.20
CA GLU A 73 -3.48 6.62 20.92
C GLU A 73 -3.85 7.94 21.59
N ALA A 74 -2.85 8.60 22.17
CA ALA A 74 -2.99 9.91 22.79
C ALA A 74 -2.71 11.05 21.80
N ASP A 75 -3.27 12.22 22.06
CA ASP A 75 -2.89 13.42 21.33
C ASP A 75 -1.43 13.78 21.60
N SER A 76 -0.68 14.15 20.56
CA SER A 76 0.71 14.59 20.65
C SER A 76 1.01 15.63 19.56
N PRO A 77 1.84 16.66 19.85
CA PRO A 77 2.33 17.60 18.84
C PRO A 77 3.09 16.94 17.68
N SER A 78 3.62 15.73 17.87
CA SER A 78 4.32 14.97 16.83
C SER A 78 3.40 14.33 15.79
N LYS A 79 2.08 14.28 16.03
CA LYS A 79 1.12 13.67 15.12
C LYS A 79 0.72 14.64 14.02
N VAL A 80 0.81 14.18 12.77
CA VAL A 80 0.45 14.99 11.59
C VAL A 80 -1.06 15.22 11.56
N ARG A 81 -1.45 16.47 11.31
CA ARG A 81 -2.85 16.92 11.25
C ARG A 81 -3.18 17.52 9.91
N TYR A 82 -4.41 17.31 9.47
CA TYR A 82 -4.95 18.07 8.36
C TYR A 82 -5.27 19.50 8.81
N PRO A 83 -5.13 20.51 7.93
CA PRO A 83 -5.60 21.85 8.20
C PRO A 83 -7.10 21.88 8.54
N ASP A 84 -7.50 22.72 9.49
CA ASP A 84 -8.91 22.86 9.89
C ASP A 84 -9.82 23.25 8.70
N LYS A 85 -9.29 24.04 7.76
CA LYS A 85 -10.00 24.44 6.53
C LYS A 85 -10.42 23.28 5.62
N ILE A 86 -9.84 22.09 5.77
CA ILE A 86 -10.22 20.87 5.02
C ILE A 86 -10.82 19.78 5.92
N GLY A 87 -11.29 20.17 7.12
CA GLY A 87 -11.99 19.28 8.05
C GLY A 87 -11.14 18.80 9.25
N GLY A 88 -9.87 19.21 9.34
CA GLY A 88 -9.02 18.93 10.49
C GLY A 88 -8.80 17.44 10.75
N GLY A 89 -8.48 17.10 11.99
CA GLY A 89 -8.19 15.73 12.41
C GLY A 89 -6.77 15.28 12.07
N PHE A 90 -6.52 13.99 12.25
CA PHE A 90 -5.20 13.38 12.13
C PHE A 90 -5.08 12.61 10.82
N MET A 91 -3.89 12.69 10.23
CA MET A 91 -3.51 11.88 9.08
C MET A 91 -3.06 10.50 9.58
N VAL A 92 -3.74 9.46 9.09
CA VAL A 92 -3.41 8.06 9.40
C VAL A 92 -3.31 7.25 8.11
N SER A 93 -2.57 6.16 8.13
CA SER A 93 -2.46 5.23 7.00
C SER A 93 -2.82 3.83 7.47
N LEU A 94 -3.33 3.00 6.55
CA LEU A 94 -3.58 1.60 6.81
C LEU A 94 -2.27 0.81 6.72
N GLU A 95 -1.87 0.14 7.80
CA GLU A 95 -0.57 -0.56 7.86
C GLU A 95 -0.43 -1.65 6.79
N SER A 96 -1.52 -2.33 6.43
CA SER A 96 -1.49 -3.34 5.36
C SER A 96 -1.04 -2.78 4.02
N ALA A 97 -1.20 -1.48 3.79
CA ALA A 97 -0.70 -0.83 2.58
C ALA A 97 0.84 -0.73 2.58
N HIS A 98 1.44 -0.40 3.72
CA HIS A 98 2.89 -0.39 3.88
C HIS A 98 3.45 -1.79 3.66
N GLU A 99 2.86 -2.80 4.31
CA GLU A 99 3.27 -4.20 4.18
C GLU A 99 3.25 -4.65 2.71
N LEU A 100 2.16 -4.39 1.99
CA LEU A 100 2.02 -4.75 0.58
C LEU A 100 2.95 -3.96 -0.34
N HIS A 101 3.17 -2.68 -0.07
CA HIS A 101 4.13 -1.84 -0.81
C HIS A 101 5.54 -2.43 -0.73
N CYS A 102 6.03 -2.68 0.48
CA CYS A 102 7.35 -3.25 0.71
C CYS A 102 7.46 -4.67 0.15
N LEU A 103 6.41 -5.49 0.24
CA LEU A 103 6.39 -6.82 -0.36
C LEU A 103 6.47 -6.76 -1.89
N ASN A 104 5.77 -5.83 -2.54
CA ASN A 104 5.84 -5.62 -3.98
C ASN A 104 7.26 -5.18 -4.40
N LEU A 105 7.90 -4.27 -3.63
CA LEU A 105 9.30 -3.89 -3.86
C LEU A 105 10.25 -5.10 -3.77
N LEU A 106 10.11 -5.95 -2.75
CA LEU A 106 10.94 -7.13 -2.59
C LEU A 106 10.75 -8.14 -3.73
N ARG A 107 9.51 -8.36 -4.17
CA ARG A 107 9.19 -9.20 -5.33
C ARG A 107 9.86 -8.67 -6.60
N LYS A 108 9.78 -7.36 -6.84
CA LYS A 108 10.37 -6.68 -8.01
C LYS A 108 11.91 -6.62 -7.96
N ASN A 109 12.52 -6.72 -6.79
CA ASN A 109 13.98 -6.63 -6.63
C ASN A 109 14.70 -7.98 -6.56
N ARG A 110 14.03 -9.10 -6.90
CA ARG A 110 14.66 -10.44 -6.93
C ARG A 110 15.52 -10.62 -8.20
N PRO A 111 16.86 -10.66 -8.10
CA PRO A 111 17.75 -10.60 -9.28
C PRO A 111 17.61 -11.78 -10.24
N SER A 112 17.16 -12.94 -9.75
CA SER A 112 16.98 -14.15 -10.56
C SER A 112 15.82 -14.06 -11.55
N LEU A 113 14.89 -13.12 -11.37
CA LEU A 113 13.68 -12.96 -12.18
C LEU A 113 13.76 -11.74 -13.13
N HIS A 114 14.49 -10.69 -12.75
CA HIS A 114 14.47 -9.38 -13.45
C HIS A 114 15.65 -9.12 -14.39
N ARG A 115 16.31 -10.17 -14.91
CA ARG A 115 17.53 -10.05 -15.72
C ARG A 115 17.36 -9.27 -17.04
N ASN A 116 16.12 -8.96 -17.45
CA ASN A 116 15.82 -8.35 -18.75
C ASN A 116 15.03 -7.02 -18.68
N HIS A 117 14.67 -6.47 -17.50
CA HIS A 117 13.75 -5.31 -17.37
C HIS A 117 14.37 -4.05 -16.74
N GLN A 118 15.70 -3.96 -16.61
CA GLN A 118 16.36 -2.81 -15.96
C GLN A 118 16.33 -1.49 -16.74
N ALA A 119 15.61 -1.38 -17.87
CA ALA A 119 15.64 -0.18 -18.70
C ALA A 119 14.57 0.88 -18.35
N GLU A 120 13.50 0.57 -17.61
CA GLU A 120 12.34 1.47 -17.47
C GLU A 120 12.04 1.98 -16.05
N TYR A 121 12.66 1.43 -15.00
CA TYR A 121 12.25 1.70 -13.61
C TYR A 121 12.71 3.06 -13.04
N HIS A 122 13.38 3.90 -13.83
CA HIS A 122 13.92 5.18 -13.36
C HIS A 122 12.90 6.33 -13.25
N VAL A 123 11.62 6.13 -13.61
CA VAL A 123 10.67 7.24 -13.76
C VAL A 123 9.57 7.32 -12.69
N GLN A 124 9.28 6.27 -11.92
CA GLN A 124 8.05 6.25 -11.09
C GLN A 124 8.22 6.63 -9.60
N CYS A 125 9.42 7.04 -9.16
CA CYS A 125 9.64 7.62 -7.82
C CYS A 125 9.99 9.12 -7.91
N GLY A 126 9.27 9.87 -8.74
CA GLY A 126 9.28 11.33 -8.73
C GLY A 126 8.09 11.83 -7.93
N HIS A 127 8.31 12.25 -6.69
CA HIS A 127 7.50 13.34 -6.14
C HIS A 127 7.71 14.56 -7.04
N ASP A 128 6.64 15.27 -7.38
CA ASP A 128 6.66 16.57 -8.04
C ASP A 128 7.34 17.62 -7.14
N ASP A 129 8.66 17.57 -7.05
CA ASP A 129 9.46 18.62 -6.45
C ASP A 129 9.69 19.68 -7.53
N GLY A 130 8.76 20.64 -7.59
CA GLY A 130 8.96 21.86 -8.35
C GLY A 130 10.24 22.57 -7.89
N ASN A 131 11.27 22.53 -8.72
CA ASN A 131 12.32 23.55 -8.72
C ASN A 131 12.95 23.71 -10.10
N MET A 132 13.15 24.97 -10.46
CA MET A 132 13.57 25.45 -11.76
C MET A 132 15.06 25.20 -12.03
N GLY A 133 15.37 24.89 -13.28
CA GLY A 133 16.66 25.21 -13.91
C GLY A 133 17.76 24.19 -13.71
N LEU A 134 18.16 23.52 -14.80
CA LEU A 134 19.36 23.86 -15.57
C LEU A 134 19.53 22.78 -16.65
N GLY A 135 19.37 23.18 -17.91
CA GLY A 135 19.56 22.32 -19.07
C GLY A 135 21.02 21.88 -19.21
N GLY A 136 21.25 20.57 -19.18
CA GLY A 136 22.51 19.94 -19.58
C GLY A 136 22.32 19.22 -20.92
N LYS A 137 22.91 19.76 -22.00
CA LYS A 137 22.94 19.10 -23.32
C LYS A 137 23.74 17.80 -23.28
N PRO A 138 23.40 16.80 -24.12
CA PRO A 138 24.15 15.55 -24.22
C PRO A 138 25.56 15.78 -24.78
N ARG A 139 26.58 15.18 -24.15
CA ARG A 139 27.96 15.18 -24.65
C ARG A 139 28.07 14.17 -25.80
N THR A 140 28.49 14.63 -26.97
CA THR A 140 28.99 13.78 -28.06
C THR A 140 30.29 13.08 -27.63
N PRO A 141 30.56 11.84 -28.10
CA PRO A 141 31.82 11.18 -27.84
C PRO A 141 32.91 11.77 -28.75
N LEU A 142 34.09 11.97 -28.20
CA LEU A 142 35.32 12.31 -28.92
C LEU A 142 36.14 11.02 -29.18
N PRO A 143 37.02 11.03 -30.20
CA PRO A 143 37.29 9.91 -31.10
C PRO A 143 38.02 8.71 -30.49
#